data_AF-A0A3B9GDP8-F1
#
_entry.id   AF-A0A3B9GDP8-F1
#
_cell.length_a   1.000
_cell.length_b   1.000
_cell.length_c   1.000
_cell.angle_alpha   90.00
_cell.angle_beta   90.00
_cell.angle_gamma   90.00
#
_symmetry.space_group_name_H-M   'P 1'
#
loop_
_entity.id
_entity.type
_entity.pdbx_description
1 polymer ?
#
loop_
_entity_poly.entity_id
_entity_poly.type
_entity_poly.pdbx_seq_one_letter_code
_entity_poly.pdbx_strand_id
1 'polypeptide(L)' 'RRRKNQPANNGQVMLFDLDSDLGEKTNLADKHPEIVAKLGSRMKELDAEITKNQRQPWLKK' A
#
# COMPACT_ATOMS: atom_id res chain seq x y z
N ARG A 1 -11.03 -28.22 8.43
CA ARG A 1 -10.01 -27.95 9.48
C ARG A 1 -9.31 -26.62 9.13
N ARG A 2 -9.66 -25.52 9.79
CA ARG A 2 -9.06 -24.18 9.59
C ARG A 2 -7.73 -24.13 10.37
N ARG A 3 -6.59 -23.93 9.72
CA ARG A 3 -5.28 -23.81 10.39
C ARG A 3 -5.29 -22.53 11.21
N LYS A 4 -5.26 -22.66 12.54
CA LYS A 4 -5.46 -21.55 13.51
C LYS A 4 -4.20 -20.68 13.73
N ASN A 5 -3.06 -21.01 13.09
CA ASN A 5 -1.75 -20.40 13.33
C ASN A 5 -0.98 -20.00 12.04
N GLN A 6 -1.64 -19.50 10.99
CA GLN A 6 -0.89 -18.84 9.91
C GLN A 6 -0.62 -17.39 10.30
N PRO A 7 0.65 -16.93 10.34
CA PRO A 7 0.94 -15.52 10.54
C PRO A 7 0.23 -14.72 9.45
N ALA A 8 -0.39 -13.60 9.84
CA ALA A 8 -0.97 -12.68 8.87
C ALA A 8 0.12 -12.31 7.87
N ASN A 9 -0.12 -12.60 6.59
CA ASN A 9 0.83 -12.31 5.53
C ASN A 9 0.75 -10.80 5.26
N ASN A 10 1.42 -10.02 6.12
CA ASN A 10 1.55 -8.59 5.99
C ASN A 10 2.43 -8.37 4.75
N GLY A 11 1.82 -8.06 3.61
CA GLY A 11 2.50 -7.98 2.31
C GLY A 11 3.82 -7.21 2.39
N GLN A 12 4.78 -7.62 1.55
CA GLN A 12 6.11 -7.00 1.52
C GLN A 12 6.01 -5.55 1.02
N VAL A 13 6.65 -4.63 1.75
CA VAL A 13 6.76 -3.22 1.34
C VAL A 13 7.99 -3.07 0.43
N MET A 14 7.81 -2.37 -0.68
CA MET A 14 8.87 -2.08 -1.64
C MET A 14 8.89 -0.57 -1.94
N LEU A 15 10.06 -0.03 -2.25
CA LEU A 15 10.25 1.36 -2.66
C LEU A 15 11.07 1.38 -3.94
N PHE A 16 10.60 2.11 -4.94
CA PHE A 16 11.27 2.29 -6.22
C PHE A 16 11.42 3.78 -6.52
N ASP A 17 12.54 4.13 -7.16
CA ASP A 17 12.75 5.46 -7.70
C ASP A 17 12.42 5.45 -9.19
N LEU A 18 11.29 6.04 -9.56
CA LEU A 18 10.80 6.00 -10.95
C LEU A 18 11.57 6.95 -11.88
N ASP A 19 12.34 7.90 -11.35
CA ASP A 19 13.17 8.80 -12.17
C ASP A 19 14.40 8.05 -12.70
N SER A 20 15.04 7.25 -11.85
CA SER A 20 16.22 6.45 -12.21
C SER A 20 15.93 5.00 -12.62
N ASP A 21 14.80 4.44 -12.17
CA ASP A 21 14.40 3.04 -12.37
C ASP A 21 12.90 2.90 -12.67
N LEU A 22 12.50 3.40 -13.84
CA LEU A 22 11.14 3.27 -14.37
C LEU A 22 10.66 1.81 -14.50
N GLY A 23 11.58 0.85 -14.55
CA GLY A 23 11.28 -0.57 -14.65
C GLY A 23 11.02 -1.25 -13.30
N GLU A 24 11.08 -0.51 -12.19
CA GLU A 24 10.85 -1.01 -10.82
C GLU A 24 11.69 -2.26 -10.49
N LYS A 25 12.96 -2.27 -10.91
CA LYS A 25 13.84 -3.44 -10.75
C LYS A 25 14.55 -3.46 -9.41
N THR A 26 14.75 -2.29 -8.80
CA THR A 26 15.63 -2.10 -7.65
C THR A 26 14.83 -1.66 -6.44
N ASN A 27 14.59 -2.59 -5.51
CA ASN A 27 13.94 -2.26 -4.25
C ASN A 27 14.89 -1.48 -3.32
N LEU A 28 14.44 -0.30 -2.87
CA LEU A 28 15.17 0.61 -1.99
C LEU A 28 14.54 0.71 -0.59
N ALA A 29 13.53 -0.10 -0.26
CA ALA A 29 12.75 0.04 0.98
C ALA A 29 13.61 0.00 2.25
N ASP A 30 14.56 -0.94 2.31
CA ASP A 30 15.45 -1.10 3.47
C ASP A 30 16.49 0.02 3.58
N LYS A 31 16.79 0.71 2.46
CA LYS A 31 17.77 1.80 2.39
C LYS A 31 17.18 3.15 2.80
N HIS A 32 15.87 3.33 2.62
CA HIS A 32 15.17 4.60 2.88
C HIS A 32 13.88 4.40 3.70
N PRO A 33 13.99 3.91 4.95
CA PRO A 33 12.82 3.66 5.80
C PRO A 33 12.00 4.92 6.09
N GLU A 34 12.62 6.10 6.10
CA GLU A 34 11.97 7.39 6.28
C GLU A 34 11.05 7.75 5.10
N ILE A 35 11.47 7.45 3.87
CA ILE A 35 10.67 7.69 2.66
C ILE A 35 9.48 6.72 2.65
N VAL A 36 9.72 5.45 2.99
CA VAL A 36 8.65 4.45 3.13
C VAL A 36 7.59 4.90 4.13
N ALA A 37 8.01 5.39 5.31
CA ALA A 37 7.08 5.87 6.33
C ALA A 37 6.27 7.08 5.86
N LYS A 38 6.91 8.03 5.18
CA LYS A 38 6.26 9.23 4.65
C LYS A 38 5.23 8.88 3.57
N LEU A 39 5.61 8.09 2.57
CA LEU A 39 4.72 7.68 1.49
C LEU A 39 3.59 6.77 2.00
N GLY A 40 3.89 5.86 2.94
CA GLY A 40 2.87 5.02 3.56
C GLY A 40 1.85 5.81 4.38
N SER A 41 2.27 6.89 5.04
CA SER A 41 1.35 7.79 5.73
C SER A 41 0.45 8.52 4.74
N ARG A 42 1.04 9.06 3.66
CA ARG A 42 0.31 9.74 2.60
C ARG A 42 -0.71 8.84 1.90
N MET A 43 -0.35 7.58 1.65
CA MET A 43 -1.25 6.57 1.08
C MET A 43 -2.50 6.40 1.96
N LYS A 44 -2.33 6.27 3.28
CA LYS A 44 -3.44 6.09 4.23
C LYS A 44 -4.36 7.32 4.31
N GLU A 45 -3.79 8.52 4.25
CA GLU A 45 -4.57 9.76 4.20
C GLU A 45 -5.50 9.79 2.97
N LEU A 46 -4.94 9.48 1.79
CA LEU A 46 -5.69 9.44 0.54
C LEU A 46 -6.76 8.34 0.55
N ASP A 47 -6.44 7.16 1.09
CA ASP A 47 -7.39 6.05 1.19
C ASP A 47 -8.59 6.41 2.08
N ALA A 48 -8.33 7.08 3.21
CA ALA A 48 -9.37 7.58 4.10
C ALA A 48 -10.24 8.64 3.41
N GLU A 49 -9.64 9.54 2.63
CA GLU A 49 -10.36 10.56 1.87
C GLU A 49 -11.24 9.94 0.77
N ILE A 50 -10.70 9.00 -0.01
CA ILE A 50 -11.44 8.28 -1.07
C ILE A 50 -12.60 7.51 -0.45
N THR A 51 -12.35 6.75 0.62
CA THR A 51 -13.36 5.97 1.32
C THR A 51 -14.50 6.85 1.83
N LYS A 52 -14.17 8.01 2.42
CA LYS A 52 -15.17 8.98 2.91
C LYS A 52 -16.05 9.52 1.79
N ASN A 53 -15.48 9.74 0.60
CA ASN A 53 -16.17 10.31 -0.55
C ASN A 53 -16.75 9.25 -1.51
N GLN A 54 -16.64 7.97 -1.18
CA GLN A 54 -17.10 6.87 -2.03
C GLN A 54 -18.62 6.91 -2.19
N ARG A 55 -19.08 6.95 -3.44
CA ARG A 55 -20.51 6.91 -3.77
C ARG A 55 -21.08 5.53 -3.45
N GLN A 56 -22.33 5.50 -3.02
CA GLN A 56 -23.06 4.24 -2.83
C GLN A 56 -23.16 3.48 -4.16
N PRO A 57 -22.96 2.14 -4.16
CA PRO A 57 -23.20 1.33 -5.35
C PRO A 57 -24.63 1.48 -5.85
N TRP A 58 -24.83 1.42 -7.18
CA TRP A 58 -26.16 1.40 -7.77
C TRP A 58 -26.85 0.05 -7.49
N LEU A 59 -27.75 0.06 -6.51
CA LEU A 59 -28.63 -1.07 -6.21
C LEU A 59 -29.90 -0.94 -7.08
N LYS A 60 -30.02 -1.76 -8.13
CA LYS A 60 -31.32 -1.96 -8.80
C LYS A 60 -32.23 -2.75 -7.87
N LYS A 61 -33.41 -2.21 -7.55
CA LYS A 61 -34.51 -2.95 -6.91
C LYS A 61 -35.24 -3.80 -7.93
#